data_AF-A0A931TK18-F1
#
_entry.id   AF-A0A931TK18-F1
#
_cell.length_a   1.000
_cell.length_b   1.000
_cell.length_c   1.000
_cell.angle_alpha   90.00
_cell.angle_beta   90.00
_cell.angle_gamma   90.00
#
_symmetry.space_group_name_H-M   'P 1'
#
loop_
_entity.id
_entity.type
_entity.pdbx_description
1 polymer ?
#
loop_
_entity_poly.entity_id
_entity_poly.type
_entity_poly.pdbx_seq_one_letter_code
_entity_poly.pdbx_strand_id
1 'polypeptide(L)'
;MRSANRLAIGSAIAVALAGLAAALYYARLDLTLSHYDAKGHLVVARRVIDSLTPGWQQIGAVWLPLPHLLNLLPVQVDALYRTGASGVAISIASGALAAYSLAAAIQRHTAPKSGAIAAVTLLALNPNTLYLQSTPMTEPLLVALLLWSVLAVTRWLDGPRDSAGARRHAGVSLFLACWTRYEAWPVTGALLGLALAARLRRGEHAARAAIDVARLAAYPAAAAALFVIISRMTVGEWFVSSGFFVPENPALGHPLVAAGQVLGGAITIAGAPLVAAGLASAVAIAILAIARPARASMLLLLAPVAAAALPWYAFLQGHPYRVRYMVVHVASMALVSGAAIGLLRLRLAAASAAILVLGTVAVRPPLDPTAAMVREAQWDRPNAAARRAVTAYLREHWDHEPIMASMGSLGHYMQELSHADIRIGDFLHEGNGDLWKAALPRPAAHVRWMLIEEKAEGGDMLAARARTDPAFLRGFSRVAAGGGVALYRRQS
;
A
#
# COMPACT_ATOMS: atom_id res chain seq x y z
N MET A 1 22.48 -7.85 23.22
CA MET A 1 22.36 -7.00 22.00
C MET A 1 22.96 -7.65 20.74
N ARG A 2 24.21 -8.13 20.73
CA ARG A 2 24.84 -8.73 19.52
C ARG A 2 24.06 -9.91 18.92
N SER A 3 23.55 -10.84 19.73
CA SER A 3 22.76 -11.99 19.26
C SER A 3 21.38 -11.64 18.71
N ALA A 4 20.73 -10.60 19.25
CA ALA A 4 19.44 -10.10 18.78
C ALA A 4 19.57 -9.42 17.41
N ASN A 5 20.62 -8.63 17.21
CA ASN A 5 20.92 -8.02 15.91
C ASN A 5 21.24 -9.08 14.85
N ARG A 6 21.97 -10.15 15.21
CA ARG A 6 22.24 -11.27 14.28
C ARG A 6 20.95 -11.95 13.81
N LEU A 7 20.00 -12.21 14.71
CA LEU A 7 18.70 -12.78 14.33
C LEU A 7 17.94 -11.85 13.38
N ALA A 8 17.84 -10.56 13.72
CA ALA A 8 17.10 -9.60 12.90
C ALA A 8 17.72 -9.45 11.48
N ILE A 9 19.04 -9.42 11.38
CA ILE A 9 19.75 -9.39 10.08
C ILE A 9 19.52 -10.69 9.32
N GLY A 10 19.64 -11.85 9.97
CA GLY A 10 19.35 -13.15 9.36
C GLY A 10 17.92 -13.25 8.84
N SER A 11 16.95 -12.76 9.61
CA SER A 11 15.54 -12.66 9.18
C SER A 11 15.37 -11.77 7.94
N ALA A 12 16.05 -10.62 7.88
CA ALA A 12 16.00 -9.73 6.73
C ALA A 12 16.51 -10.42 5.46
N ILE A 13 17.67 -11.09 5.55
CA ILE A 13 18.28 -11.81 4.43
C ILE A 13 17.38 -12.96 3.98
N ALA A 14 16.86 -13.76 4.92
CA ALA A 14 15.98 -14.89 4.59
C ALA A 14 14.69 -14.42 3.87
N VAL A 15 14.07 -13.34 4.34
CA VAL A 15 12.86 -12.80 3.69
C VAL A 15 13.16 -12.12 2.36
N ALA A 16 14.33 -11.51 2.18
CA ALA A 16 14.75 -10.99 0.89
C ALA A 16 14.91 -12.12 -0.14
N LEU A 17 15.56 -13.23 0.24
CA LEU A 17 15.75 -14.40 -0.63
C LEU A 17 14.42 -15.08 -0.95
N ALA A 18 13.54 -15.26 0.04
CA ALA A 18 12.20 -15.80 -0.18
C ALA A 18 11.36 -14.89 -1.09
N GLY A 19 11.45 -13.57 -0.90
CA GLY A 19 10.81 -12.58 -1.75
C GLY A 19 11.32 -12.61 -3.20
N LEU A 20 12.63 -12.76 -3.40
CA LEU A 20 13.20 -12.94 -4.73
C LEU A 20 12.71 -14.22 -5.40
N ALA A 21 12.68 -15.34 -4.67
CA ALA A 21 12.18 -16.61 -5.18
C ALA A 21 10.68 -16.52 -5.56
N ALA A 22 9.87 -15.88 -4.72
CA ALA A 22 8.45 -15.63 -5.00
C ALA A 22 8.27 -14.68 -6.19
N ALA A 23 9.08 -13.63 -6.31
CA ALA A 23 9.05 -12.71 -7.44
C ALA A 23 9.34 -13.42 -8.76
N LEU A 24 10.36 -14.27 -8.80
CA LEU A 24 10.67 -15.10 -9.97
C LEU A 24 9.54 -16.09 -10.30
N TYR A 25 8.94 -16.70 -9.27
CA TYR A 25 7.79 -17.60 -9.44
C TYR A 25 6.58 -16.88 -10.05
N TYR A 26 6.15 -15.74 -9.49
CA TYR A 26 5.00 -14.99 -9.98
C TYR A 26 5.26 -14.30 -11.32
N ALA A 27 6.51 -13.90 -11.61
CA ALA A 27 6.90 -13.39 -12.92
C ALA A 27 6.71 -14.46 -14.02
N ARG A 28 7.06 -15.73 -13.75
CA ARG A 28 6.83 -16.84 -14.69
C ARG A 28 5.35 -17.15 -14.94
N LEU A 29 4.45 -16.64 -14.09
CA LEU A 29 3.00 -16.79 -14.23
C LEU A 29 2.32 -15.55 -14.82
N ASP A 30 3.11 -14.56 -15.26
CA ASP A 30 2.62 -13.24 -15.70
C ASP A 30 1.76 -12.54 -14.64
N LEU A 31 2.11 -12.70 -13.36
CA LEU A 31 1.34 -12.14 -12.23
C LEU A 31 1.96 -10.89 -11.61
N THR A 32 3.19 -10.52 -11.99
CA THR A 32 3.90 -9.33 -11.47
C THR A 32 3.13 -8.03 -11.70
N LEU A 33 2.57 -7.86 -12.90
CA LEU A 33 1.76 -6.71 -13.28
C LEU A 33 0.29 -7.09 -13.52
N SER A 34 -0.19 -8.19 -12.94
CA SER A 34 -1.60 -8.57 -13.14
C SER A 34 -2.56 -7.58 -12.47
N HIS A 35 -2.19 -7.08 -11.29
CA HIS A 35 -3.00 -6.11 -10.56
C HIS A 35 -2.94 -4.72 -11.23
N TYR A 36 -4.09 -4.12 -11.51
CA TYR A 36 -4.19 -2.81 -12.17
C TYR A 36 -3.51 -1.67 -11.39
N ASP A 37 -3.64 -1.63 -10.06
CA ASP A 37 -2.93 -0.64 -9.22
C ASP A 37 -1.40 -0.75 -9.29
N ALA A 38 -0.85 -1.95 -9.50
CA ALA A 38 0.60 -2.11 -9.67
C ALA A 38 1.09 -1.38 -10.91
N LYS A 39 0.33 -1.42 -12.02
CA LYS A 39 0.59 -0.64 -13.22
C LYS A 39 0.39 0.86 -12.96
N GLY A 40 -0.67 1.22 -12.24
CA GLY A 40 -0.96 2.61 -11.85
C GLY A 40 0.19 3.27 -11.09
N HIS A 41 0.79 2.58 -10.12
CA HIS A 41 1.95 3.10 -9.38
C HIS A 41 3.16 3.36 -10.28
N LEU A 42 3.40 2.51 -11.28
CA LEU A 42 4.46 2.75 -12.27
C LEU A 42 4.16 3.97 -13.14
N VAL A 43 2.92 4.12 -13.60
CA VAL A 43 2.48 5.24 -14.44
C VAL A 43 2.63 6.56 -13.70
N VAL A 44 2.18 6.63 -12.44
CA VAL A 44 2.30 7.84 -11.62
C VAL A 44 3.75 8.22 -11.37
N ALA A 45 4.65 7.25 -11.19
CA ALA A 45 6.08 7.53 -11.09
C ALA A 45 6.69 7.99 -12.43
N ARG A 46 6.25 7.39 -13.54
CA ARG A 46 6.83 7.63 -14.87
C ARG A 46 6.44 8.99 -15.44
N ARG A 47 5.16 9.35 -15.30
CA ARG A 47 4.57 10.59 -15.84
C ARG A 47 5.20 11.89 -15.34
N VAL A 48 6.02 11.84 -14.29
CA VAL A 48 6.74 13.02 -13.78
C VAL A 48 7.72 13.56 -14.81
N ILE A 49 8.37 12.67 -15.56
CA ILE A 49 9.36 13.02 -16.59
C ILE A 49 8.82 12.72 -18.00
N ASP A 50 8.17 11.57 -18.18
CA ASP A 50 7.58 11.14 -19.45
C ASP A 50 6.11 11.61 -19.54
N SER A 51 5.89 12.85 -19.98
CA SER A 51 4.56 13.48 -20.11
C SER A 51 4.61 14.61 -21.15
N LEU A 52 3.46 14.97 -21.74
CA LEU A 52 3.33 16.20 -22.54
C LEU A 52 3.66 17.47 -21.74
N THR A 53 3.52 17.40 -20.41
CA THR A 53 3.82 18.50 -19.48
C THR A 53 4.60 17.96 -18.27
N PRO A 54 5.90 17.65 -18.43
CA PRO A 54 6.73 17.12 -17.35
C PRO A 54 6.83 18.10 -16.18
N GLY A 55 6.91 17.58 -14.96
CA GLY A 55 7.02 18.43 -13.78
C GLY A 55 6.61 17.75 -12.49
N TRP A 56 7.01 18.36 -11.37
CA TRP A 56 6.68 17.86 -10.03
C TRP A 56 5.18 17.85 -9.75
N GLN A 57 4.39 18.65 -10.48
CA GLN A 57 2.93 18.71 -10.38
C GLN A 57 2.25 17.39 -10.75
N GLN A 58 2.97 16.50 -11.43
CA GLN A 58 2.54 15.15 -11.76
C GLN A 58 2.58 14.19 -10.55
N ILE A 59 3.30 14.58 -9.49
CA ILE A 59 3.43 13.84 -8.23
C ILE A 59 2.24 14.16 -7.34
N GLY A 60 1.60 13.11 -6.86
CA GLY A 60 0.49 13.27 -5.94
C GLY A 60 -0.80 13.59 -6.67
N ALA A 61 -1.80 12.79 -6.36
CA ALA A 61 -3.20 13.09 -6.60
C ALA A 61 -3.92 12.55 -5.37
N VAL A 62 -4.55 11.38 -5.49
CA VAL A 62 -5.14 10.66 -4.36
C VAL A 62 -4.09 9.93 -3.53
N TRP A 63 -2.98 9.53 -4.14
CA TRP A 63 -1.94 8.74 -3.46
C TRP A 63 -0.86 9.62 -2.84
N LEU A 64 -0.38 9.15 -1.69
CA LEU A 64 0.76 9.75 -1.01
C LEU A 64 2.06 9.53 -1.82
N PRO A 65 3.02 10.46 -1.72
CA PRO A 65 4.06 10.59 -2.75
C PRO A 65 5.23 9.61 -2.62
N LEU A 66 5.53 9.08 -1.42
CA LEU A 66 6.79 8.35 -1.19
C LEU A 66 7.00 7.16 -2.14
N PRO A 67 6.02 6.28 -2.41
CA PRO A 67 6.25 5.13 -3.29
C PRO A 67 6.63 5.56 -4.71
N HIS A 68 6.01 6.64 -5.20
CA HIS A 68 6.26 7.20 -6.52
C HIS A 68 7.63 7.88 -6.58
N LEU A 69 8.00 8.63 -5.53
CA LEU A 69 9.32 9.27 -5.42
C LEU A 69 10.46 8.25 -5.41
N LEU A 70 10.31 7.15 -4.69
CA LEU A 70 11.33 6.08 -4.65
C LEU A 70 11.53 5.41 -6.01
N ASN A 71 10.48 5.35 -6.82
CA ASN A 71 10.51 4.66 -8.11
C ASN A 71 10.69 5.61 -9.31
N LEU A 72 10.67 6.93 -9.09
CA LEU A 72 10.64 7.99 -10.11
C LEU A 72 11.73 7.86 -11.16
N LEU A 73 13.00 7.71 -10.75
CA LEU A 73 14.13 7.59 -11.68
C LEU A 73 14.21 6.18 -12.30
N PRO A 74 14.11 5.07 -11.55
CA PRO A 74 14.15 3.74 -12.13
C PRO A 74 13.11 3.49 -13.24
N VAL A 75 11.88 3.99 -13.10
CA VAL A 75 10.83 3.76 -14.11
C VAL A 75 11.02 4.52 -15.42
N GLN A 76 12.01 5.41 -15.51
CA GLN A 76 12.37 6.04 -16.78
C GLN A 76 13.10 5.07 -17.71
N VAL A 77 13.63 3.96 -17.17
CA VAL A 77 14.20 2.89 -17.98
C VAL A 77 13.07 1.97 -18.45
N ASP A 78 12.87 1.88 -19.78
CA ASP A 78 11.77 1.13 -20.39
C ASP A 78 11.69 -0.33 -19.93
N ALA A 79 12.83 -1.01 -19.81
CA ALA A 79 12.87 -2.38 -19.31
C ALA A 79 12.33 -2.49 -17.87
N LEU A 80 12.69 -1.56 -16.97
CA LEU A 80 12.24 -1.57 -15.59
C LEU A 80 10.76 -1.20 -15.46
N TYR A 81 10.29 -0.28 -16.30
CA TYR A 81 8.88 0.13 -16.35
C TYR A 81 7.96 -0.95 -16.91
N ARG A 82 8.33 -1.56 -18.05
CA ARG A 82 7.53 -2.59 -18.72
C ARG A 82 7.42 -3.87 -17.90
N THR A 83 8.47 -4.22 -17.15
CA THR A 83 8.49 -5.42 -16.30
C THR A 83 8.03 -5.17 -14.87
N GLY A 84 8.04 -3.91 -14.41
CA GLY A 84 7.84 -3.55 -13.01
C GLY A 84 9.00 -3.91 -12.08
N ALA A 85 10.15 -4.32 -12.62
CA ALA A 85 11.26 -4.87 -11.83
C ALA A 85 11.76 -3.94 -10.71
N SER A 86 11.78 -2.62 -10.94
CA SER A 86 12.20 -1.66 -9.92
C SER A 86 11.21 -1.58 -8.75
N GLY A 87 9.91 -1.62 -9.03
CA GLY A 87 8.86 -1.67 -8.01
C GLY A 87 8.95 -2.96 -7.18
N VAL A 88 9.18 -4.11 -7.84
CA VAL A 88 9.40 -5.39 -7.17
C VAL A 88 10.65 -5.35 -6.27
N ALA A 89 11.75 -4.75 -6.72
CA ALA A 89 12.96 -4.59 -5.92
C ALA A 89 12.70 -3.76 -4.64
N ILE A 90 11.92 -2.67 -4.75
CA ILE A 90 11.46 -1.87 -3.60
C ILE A 90 10.62 -2.73 -2.64
N SER A 91 9.69 -3.54 -3.17
CA SER A 91 8.87 -4.45 -2.38
C SER A 91 9.70 -5.50 -1.64
N ILE A 92 10.70 -6.11 -2.28
CA ILE A 92 11.62 -7.08 -1.65
C ILE A 92 12.44 -6.43 -0.55
N ALA A 93 13.02 -5.25 -0.80
CA ALA A 93 13.77 -4.50 0.20
C ALA A 93 12.88 -4.11 1.40
N SER A 94 11.62 -3.75 1.13
CA SER A 94 10.63 -3.46 2.16
C SER A 94 10.31 -4.70 3.00
N GLY A 95 10.12 -5.88 2.37
CA GLY A 95 9.96 -7.15 3.08
C GLY A 95 11.13 -7.47 4.01
N ALA A 96 12.37 -7.22 3.57
CA ALA A 96 13.57 -7.40 4.39
C ALA A 96 13.59 -6.44 5.60
N LEU A 97 13.25 -5.16 5.39
CA LEU A 97 13.13 -4.17 6.47
C LEU A 97 12.01 -4.50 7.45
N ALA A 98 10.88 -4.99 6.96
CA ALA A 98 9.76 -5.47 7.77
C ALA A 98 10.21 -6.62 8.68
N ALA A 99 10.87 -7.64 8.11
CA ALA A 99 11.38 -8.80 8.86
C ALA A 99 12.43 -8.41 9.92
N TYR A 100 13.37 -7.53 9.55
CA TYR A 100 14.34 -6.98 10.50
C TYR A 100 13.62 -6.28 11.66
N SER A 101 12.70 -5.38 11.34
CA SER A 101 12.03 -4.53 12.33
C SER A 101 11.14 -5.34 13.25
N LEU A 102 10.44 -6.34 12.71
CA LEU A 102 9.59 -7.29 13.43
C LEU A 102 10.41 -8.10 14.45
N ALA A 103 11.49 -8.76 13.98
CA ALA A 103 12.36 -9.55 14.85
C ALA A 103 13.04 -8.69 15.92
N ALA A 104 13.53 -7.52 15.54
CA ALA A 104 14.20 -6.60 16.46
C ALA A 104 13.22 -6.00 17.49
N ALA A 105 11.99 -5.68 17.12
CA ALA A 105 10.98 -5.17 18.06
C ALA A 105 10.61 -6.24 19.10
N ILE A 106 10.38 -7.48 18.67
CA ILE A 106 10.06 -8.60 19.58
C ILE A 106 11.23 -8.87 20.54
N GLN A 107 12.45 -9.03 20.02
CA GLN A 107 13.65 -9.32 20.81
C GLN A 107 14.06 -8.22 21.80
N ARG A 108 13.46 -7.02 21.73
CA ARG A 108 13.64 -5.99 22.75
C ARG A 108 12.81 -6.24 24.01
N HIS A 109 11.70 -6.96 23.90
CA HIS A 109 10.78 -7.21 25.00
C HIS A 109 10.82 -8.67 25.49
N THR A 110 11.37 -9.59 24.69
CA THR A 110 11.34 -11.03 24.93
C THR A 110 12.73 -11.66 24.95
N ALA A 111 12.89 -12.79 25.64
CA ALA A 111 14.16 -13.51 25.72
C ALA A 111 14.28 -14.66 24.69
N PRO A 112 13.30 -15.59 24.57
CA PRO A 112 13.35 -16.66 23.58
C PRO A 112 13.23 -16.12 22.16
N LYS A 113 14.09 -16.61 21.27
CA LYS A 113 14.08 -16.26 19.84
C LYS A 113 12.89 -16.83 19.07
N SER A 114 12.23 -17.85 19.62
CA SER A 114 11.11 -18.54 18.97
C SER A 114 9.96 -17.61 18.63
N GLY A 115 9.67 -16.60 19.46
CA GLY A 115 8.65 -15.59 19.19
C GLY A 115 8.97 -14.74 17.95
N ALA A 116 10.20 -14.24 17.86
CA ALA A 116 10.65 -13.47 16.69
C ALA A 116 10.73 -14.33 15.42
N ILE A 117 11.22 -15.57 15.53
CA ILE A 117 11.26 -16.52 14.41
C ILE A 117 9.84 -16.81 13.92
N ALA A 118 8.91 -17.13 14.82
CA ALA A 118 7.51 -17.39 14.46
C ALA A 118 6.87 -16.20 13.75
N ALA A 119 7.01 -14.99 14.28
CA ALA A 119 6.44 -13.78 13.67
C ALA A 119 6.96 -13.54 12.26
N VAL A 120 8.28 -13.65 12.05
CA VAL A 120 8.90 -13.49 10.73
C VAL A 120 8.41 -14.58 9.78
N THR A 121 8.36 -15.83 10.22
CA THR A 121 7.87 -16.96 9.41
C THR A 121 6.41 -16.79 9.02
N LEU A 122 5.54 -16.35 9.95
CA LEU A 122 4.12 -16.09 9.69
C LEU A 122 3.93 -14.98 8.64
N LEU A 123 4.73 -13.92 8.69
CA LEU A 123 4.70 -12.86 7.69
C LEU A 123 5.22 -13.36 6.33
N ALA A 124 6.36 -14.05 6.33
CA ALA A 124 7.08 -14.46 5.13
C ALA A 124 6.46 -15.65 4.39
N LEU A 125 5.68 -16.51 5.07
CA LEU A 125 5.00 -17.64 4.44
C LEU A 125 3.53 -17.34 4.11
N ASN A 126 3.01 -16.17 4.48
CA ASN A 126 1.66 -15.81 4.10
C ASN A 126 1.57 -15.59 2.57
N PRO A 127 0.68 -16.30 1.85
CA PRO A 127 0.65 -16.25 0.39
C PRO A 127 0.26 -14.87 -0.16
N ASN A 128 -0.55 -14.10 0.57
CA ASN A 128 -0.94 -12.75 0.17
C ASN A 128 0.23 -11.78 0.31
N THR A 129 0.98 -11.86 1.40
CA THR A 129 2.20 -11.04 1.62
C THR A 129 3.28 -11.39 0.60
N LEU A 130 3.51 -12.69 0.34
CA LEU A 130 4.48 -13.16 -0.65
C LEU A 130 4.14 -12.65 -2.06
N TYR A 131 2.87 -12.72 -2.45
CA TYR A 131 2.42 -12.20 -3.72
C TYR A 131 2.61 -10.68 -3.81
N LEU A 132 2.18 -9.92 -2.79
CA LEU A 132 2.36 -8.46 -2.79
C LEU A 132 3.84 -8.04 -2.82
N GLN A 133 4.71 -8.75 -2.10
CA GLN A 133 6.17 -8.54 -2.15
C GLN A 133 6.76 -8.78 -3.55
N SER A 134 6.05 -9.53 -4.40
CA SER A 134 6.42 -9.89 -5.78
C SER A 134 5.84 -8.93 -6.83
N THR A 135 5.26 -7.81 -6.41
CA THR A 135 4.59 -6.84 -7.29
C THR A 135 5.00 -5.40 -6.95
N PRO A 136 4.85 -4.43 -7.89
CA PRO A 136 4.99 -2.98 -7.65
C PRO A 136 3.92 -2.34 -6.75
N MET A 137 3.37 -3.09 -5.80
CA MET A 137 2.35 -2.63 -4.87
C MET A 137 2.98 -1.88 -3.68
N THR A 138 2.19 -1.07 -2.98
CA THR A 138 2.69 -0.15 -1.93
C THR A 138 2.53 -0.67 -0.51
N GLU A 139 1.75 -1.73 -0.33
CA GLU A 139 1.53 -2.42 0.94
C GLU A 139 2.83 -2.98 1.56
N PRO A 140 3.78 -3.57 0.80
CA PRO A 140 5.06 -4.01 1.38
C PRO A 140 5.84 -2.86 2.02
N LEU A 141 5.91 -1.71 1.36
CA LEU A 141 6.58 -0.50 1.87
C LEU A 141 5.88 0.03 3.13
N LEU A 142 4.55 0.07 3.12
CA LEU A 142 3.75 0.47 4.28
C LEU A 142 4.07 -0.42 5.49
N VAL A 143 3.97 -1.75 5.34
CA VAL A 143 4.23 -2.70 6.42
C VAL A 143 5.65 -2.53 6.98
N ALA A 144 6.64 -2.35 6.09
CA ALA A 144 8.03 -2.13 6.50
C ALA A 144 8.20 -0.86 7.34
N LEU A 145 7.63 0.27 6.90
CA LEU A 145 7.75 1.55 7.59
C LEU A 145 6.91 1.61 8.88
N LEU A 146 5.79 0.90 8.96
CA LEU A 146 5.01 0.75 10.19
C LEU A 146 5.79 -0.03 11.24
N LEU A 147 6.35 -1.19 10.88
CA LEU A 147 7.14 -2.01 11.81
C LEU A 147 8.44 -1.32 12.21
N TRP A 148 9.09 -0.62 11.27
CA TRP A 148 10.26 0.21 11.59
C TRP A 148 9.88 1.36 12.53
N SER A 149 8.72 1.98 12.36
CA SER A 149 8.22 3.00 13.28
C SER A 149 7.96 2.47 14.68
N VAL A 150 7.34 1.29 14.81
CA VAL A 150 7.20 0.61 16.12
C VAL A 150 8.58 0.44 16.76
N LEU A 151 9.56 -0.12 16.03
CA LEU A 151 10.91 -0.33 16.55
C LEU A 151 11.61 0.98 16.93
N ALA A 152 11.54 1.99 16.07
CA ALA A 152 12.22 3.27 16.25
C ALA A 152 11.64 4.07 17.42
N VAL A 153 10.31 4.13 17.53
CA VAL A 153 9.61 4.77 18.65
C VAL A 153 9.89 4.03 19.95
N THR A 154 9.89 2.69 19.96
CA THR A 154 10.29 1.90 21.13
C THR A 154 11.74 2.19 21.54
N ARG A 155 12.66 2.30 20.59
CA ARG A 155 14.07 2.63 20.88
C ARG A 155 14.23 4.04 21.44
N TRP A 156 13.47 5.00 20.94
CA TRP A 156 13.43 6.35 21.48
C TRP A 156 12.84 6.37 22.90
N LEU A 157 11.74 5.65 23.13
CA LEU A 157 11.06 5.58 24.43
C LEU A 157 11.91 4.89 25.51
N ASP A 158 12.66 3.85 25.16
CA ASP A 158 13.52 3.11 26.09
C ASP A 158 14.96 3.67 26.19
N GLY A 159 15.33 4.58 25.28
CA GLY A 159 16.67 5.13 25.17
C GLY A 159 16.93 6.29 26.14
N PRO A 160 18.15 6.86 26.11
CA PRO A 160 18.44 8.10 26.84
C PRO A 160 17.49 9.21 26.40
N ARG A 161 16.85 9.87 27.38
CA ARG A 161 15.75 10.82 27.13
C ARG A 161 16.10 11.95 26.15
N ASP A 162 17.31 12.50 26.28
CA ASP A 162 17.76 13.63 25.46
C ASP A 162 18.48 13.19 24.16
N SER A 163 18.31 11.93 23.75
CA SER A 163 18.87 11.46 22.48
C SER A 163 18.13 12.07 21.30
N ALA A 164 18.62 13.23 20.84
CA ALA A 164 18.15 13.89 19.62
C ALA A 164 18.21 12.96 18.41
N GLY A 165 19.24 12.11 18.33
CA GLY A 165 19.39 11.09 17.29
C GLY A 165 18.27 10.04 17.31
N ALA A 166 17.93 9.49 18.47
CA ALA A 166 16.85 8.51 18.58
C ALA A 166 15.48 9.14 18.24
N ARG A 167 15.24 10.37 18.70
CA ARG A 167 14.01 11.11 18.35
C ARG A 167 13.91 11.39 16.86
N ARG A 168 15.00 11.85 16.23
CA ARG A 168 15.05 12.09 14.78
C ARG A 168 14.78 10.80 14.00
N HIS A 169 15.38 9.68 14.40
CA HIS A 169 15.16 8.40 13.74
C HIS A 169 13.70 7.94 13.82
N ALA A 170 13.07 8.04 15.00
CA ALA A 170 11.64 7.76 15.18
C ALA A 170 10.74 8.73 14.42
N GLY A 171 11.07 10.02 14.42
CA GLY A 171 10.33 11.04 13.68
C GLY A 171 10.36 10.80 12.17
N VAL A 172 11.54 10.50 11.62
CA VAL A 172 11.73 10.19 10.19
C VAL A 172 10.95 8.93 9.80
N SER A 173 10.96 7.87 10.62
CA SER A 173 10.20 6.66 10.31
C SER A 173 8.69 6.95 10.25
N LEU A 174 8.17 7.76 11.18
CA LEU A 174 6.76 8.17 11.19
C LEU A 174 6.40 9.07 10.00
N PHE A 175 7.27 10.03 9.65
CA PHE A 175 7.10 10.87 8.46
C PHE A 175 6.97 10.01 7.21
N LEU A 176 7.92 9.09 7.00
CA LEU A 176 7.95 8.23 5.82
C LEU A 176 6.74 7.30 5.76
N ALA A 177 6.32 6.74 6.89
CA ALA A 177 5.11 5.91 6.96
C ALA A 177 3.86 6.71 6.53
N CYS A 178 3.67 7.91 7.08
CA CYS A 178 2.54 8.80 6.73
C CYS A 178 2.58 9.31 5.28
N TRP A 179 3.73 9.24 4.61
CA TRP A 179 3.91 9.55 3.19
C TRP A 179 3.80 8.35 2.26
N THR A 180 3.53 7.17 2.81
CA THR A 180 3.38 5.94 2.03
C THR A 180 1.93 5.67 1.69
N ARG A 181 1.08 5.53 2.73
CA ARG A 181 -0.35 5.27 2.59
C ARG A 181 -1.14 5.77 3.82
N TYR A 182 -2.44 5.97 3.66
CA TYR A 182 -3.31 6.55 4.70
C TYR A 182 -3.49 5.66 5.93
N GLU A 183 -3.33 4.34 5.81
CA GLU A 183 -3.38 3.41 6.95
C GLU A 183 -2.31 3.73 8.00
N ALA A 184 -1.24 4.42 7.61
CA ALA A 184 -0.19 4.84 8.54
C ALA A 184 -0.61 5.95 9.50
N TRP A 185 -1.64 6.74 9.16
CA TRP A 185 -2.07 7.88 9.96
C TRP A 185 -2.71 7.44 11.29
N PRO A 186 -3.70 6.52 11.32
CA PRO A 186 -4.22 6.01 12.59
C PRO A 186 -3.18 5.21 13.38
N VAL A 187 -2.27 4.47 12.73
CA VAL A 187 -1.17 3.76 13.41
C VAL A 187 -0.20 4.75 14.07
N THR A 188 0.10 5.87 13.41
CA THR A 188 0.95 6.93 13.97
C THR A 188 0.30 7.60 15.17
N GLY A 189 -1.00 7.92 15.09
CA GLY A 189 -1.77 8.42 16.23
C GLY A 189 -1.73 7.44 17.41
N ALA A 190 -1.92 6.14 17.15
CA ALA A 190 -1.82 5.10 18.15
C ALA A 190 -0.40 5.00 18.75
N LEU A 191 0.67 5.05 17.94
CA LEU A 191 2.05 5.05 18.43
C LEU A 191 2.33 6.22 19.38
N LEU A 192 1.91 7.43 19.00
CA LEU A 192 2.11 8.63 19.83
C LEU A 192 1.31 8.56 21.14
N GLY A 193 0.04 8.14 21.07
CA GLY A 193 -0.82 7.97 22.23
C GLY A 193 -0.32 6.87 23.18
N LEU A 194 0.10 5.72 22.64
CA LEU A 194 0.62 4.60 23.41
C LEU A 194 2.02 4.92 23.98
N ALA A 195 2.84 5.72 23.29
CA ALA A 195 4.10 6.23 23.84
C ALA A 195 3.85 7.16 25.05
N LEU A 196 2.86 8.07 24.94
CA LEU A 196 2.45 8.91 26.06
C LEU A 196 1.94 8.06 27.23
N ALA A 197 1.03 7.12 26.97
CA ALA A 197 0.50 6.21 27.98
C ALA A 197 1.63 5.42 28.66
N ALA A 198 2.61 4.93 27.89
CA ALA A 198 3.74 4.19 28.43
C ALA A 198 4.64 5.05 29.34
N ARG A 199 4.86 6.33 29.00
CA ARG A 199 5.61 7.26 29.86
C ARG A 199 4.88 7.58 31.15
N LEU A 200 3.60 7.91 31.07
CA LEU A 200 2.76 8.15 32.26
C LEU A 200 2.75 6.92 33.16
N ARG A 201 2.64 5.73 32.55
CA ARG A 201 2.64 4.47 33.29
C ARG A 201 3.95 4.19 34.03
N ARG A 202 5.08 4.68 33.51
CA ARG A 202 6.41 4.64 34.15
C ARG A 202 6.60 5.70 35.25
N GLY A 203 5.58 6.50 35.56
CA GLY A 203 5.64 7.55 36.58
C GLY A 203 6.29 8.84 36.07
N GLU A 204 6.41 9.03 34.75
CA GLU A 204 6.91 10.30 34.22
C GLU A 204 5.87 11.42 34.41
N HIS A 205 6.36 12.63 34.71
CA HIS A 205 5.49 13.80 34.88
C HIS A 205 4.77 14.15 33.58
N ALA A 206 3.44 14.31 33.63
CA ALA A 206 2.58 14.42 32.46
C ALA A 206 3.00 15.52 31.48
N ALA A 207 3.28 16.73 31.98
CA ALA A 207 3.70 17.85 31.13
C ALA A 207 4.97 17.54 30.33
N ARG A 208 5.94 16.84 30.94
CA ARG A 208 7.21 16.48 30.29
C ARG A 208 7.00 15.39 29.24
N ALA A 209 6.22 14.36 29.58
CA ALA A 209 5.86 13.30 28.65
C ALA A 209 5.11 13.85 27.43
N ALA A 210 4.19 14.79 27.63
CA ALA A 210 3.45 15.47 26.58
C ALA A 210 4.37 16.30 25.66
N ILE A 211 5.28 17.10 26.22
CA ILE A 211 6.25 17.90 25.42
C ILE A 211 7.11 17.00 24.53
N ASP A 212 7.63 15.90 25.08
CA ASP A 212 8.50 15.02 24.31
C ASP A 212 7.76 14.26 23.20
N VAL A 213 6.52 13.84 23.45
CA VAL A 213 5.66 13.25 22.43
C VAL A 213 5.26 14.29 21.38
N ALA A 214 4.97 15.53 21.78
CA ALA A 214 4.67 16.62 20.84
C ALA A 214 5.85 16.92 19.91
N ARG A 215 7.08 16.93 20.43
CA ARG A 215 8.31 17.07 19.63
C ARG A 215 8.47 15.94 18.61
N LEU A 216 8.08 14.72 18.96
CA LEU A 216 8.07 13.60 18.02
C LEU A 216 6.93 13.75 16.99
N ALA A 217 5.75 14.18 17.43
CA ALA A 217 4.55 14.39 16.60
C ALA A 217 4.74 15.47 15.53
N ALA A 218 5.68 16.39 15.72
CA ALA A 218 6.03 17.41 14.71
C ALA A 218 6.40 16.81 13.34
N TYR A 219 7.01 15.62 13.31
CA TYR A 219 7.40 14.95 12.07
C TYR A 219 6.19 14.46 11.25
N PRO A 220 5.30 13.60 11.77
CA PRO A 220 4.11 13.20 11.02
C PRO A 220 3.13 14.37 10.79
N ALA A 221 3.11 15.39 11.65
CA ALA A 221 2.36 16.62 11.37
C ALA A 221 2.92 17.36 10.14
N ALA A 222 4.24 17.49 10.02
CA ALA A 222 4.88 18.06 8.83
C ALA A 222 4.62 17.21 7.59
N ALA A 223 4.62 15.89 7.70
CA ALA A 223 4.23 14.98 6.61
C ALA A 223 2.81 15.26 6.11
N ALA A 224 1.83 15.31 7.02
CA ALA A 224 0.44 15.58 6.67
C ALA A 224 0.29 16.99 6.05
N ALA A 225 0.89 18.02 6.66
CA ALA A 225 0.83 19.38 6.16
C ALA A 225 1.43 19.51 4.75
N LEU A 226 2.61 18.95 4.51
CA LEU A 226 3.25 19.01 3.20
C LEU A 226 2.43 18.27 2.13
N PHE A 227 1.83 17.13 2.48
CA PHE A 227 0.94 16.42 1.56
C PHE A 227 -0.31 17.24 1.20
N VAL A 228 -0.98 17.83 2.20
CA VAL A 228 -2.18 18.65 2.01
C VAL A 228 -1.88 19.88 1.15
N ILE A 229 -0.71 20.50 1.33
CA ILE A 229 -0.22 21.60 0.48
C ILE A 229 -0.01 21.11 -0.97
N ILE A 230 0.67 19.98 -1.15
CA ILE A 230 0.89 19.39 -2.49
C ILE A 230 -0.45 19.10 -3.17
N SER A 231 -1.40 18.46 -2.47
CA SER A 231 -2.75 18.19 -2.98
C SER A 231 -3.44 19.46 -3.46
N ARG A 232 -3.39 20.54 -2.66
CA ARG A 232 -3.99 21.83 -3.04
C ARG A 232 -3.37 22.44 -4.28
N MET A 233 -2.06 22.25 -4.47
CA MET A 233 -1.32 22.79 -5.61
C MET A 233 -1.50 21.96 -6.88
N THR A 234 -1.61 20.63 -6.78
CA THR A 234 -1.66 19.74 -7.95
C THR A 234 -3.09 19.40 -8.37
N VAL A 235 -3.96 19.11 -7.41
CA VAL A 235 -5.36 18.71 -7.67
C VAL A 235 -6.32 19.90 -7.54
N GLY A 236 -5.94 20.92 -6.79
CA GLY A 236 -6.82 22.05 -6.45
C GLY A 236 -7.63 21.84 -5.17
N GLU A 237 -7.60 20.63 -4.61
CA GLU A 237 -8.31 20.24 -3.39
C GLU A 237 -7.34 20.00 -2.23
N TRP A 238 -7.70 20.41 -1.01
CA TRP A 238 -6.85 20.20 0.17
C TRP A 238 -6.71 18.72 0.54
N PHE A 239 -7.78 17.95 0.36
CA PHE A 239 -7.80 16.52 0.62
C PHE A 239 -8.93 15.88 -0.18
N VAL A 240 -8.60 14.95 -1.07
CA VAL A 240 -9.61 14.30 -1.91
C VAL A 240 -10.20 13.10 -1.17
N SER A 241 -11.39 13.28 -0.59
CA SER A 241 -12.06 12.28 0.26
C SER A 241 -13.23 11.56 -0.41
N SER A 242 -13.71 12.03 -1.57
CA SER A 242 -14.91 11.53 -2.24
C SER A 242 -14.78 11.58 -3.77
N GLY A 243 -15.74 10.98 -4.48
CA GLY A 243 -15.79 11.02 -5.95
C GLY A 243 -15.01 9.90 -6.67
N PHE A 244 -14.46 8.92 -5.94
CA PHE A 244 -13.71 7.80 -6.52
C PHE A 244 -14.46 6.46 -6.55
N PHE A 245 -15.63 6.39 -5.91
CA PHE A 245 -16.42 5.17 -5.84
C PHE A 245 -17.91 5.49 -5.76
N VAL A 246 -18.73 4.55 -6.18
CA VAL A 246 -20.18 4.58 -5.94
C VAL A 246 -20.45 3.98 -4.55
N PRO A 247 -21.13 4.69 -3.63
CA PRO A 247 -21.43 4.17 -2.29
C PRO A 247 -22.44 3.02 -2.34
N GLU A 248 -21.95 1.79 -2.43
CA GLU A 248 -22.76 0.57 -2.60
C GLU A 248 -22.47 -0.52 -1.55
N ASN A 249 -21.49 -0.30 -0.66
CA ASN A 249 -21.14 -1.28 0.34
C ASN A 249 -22.31 -1.52 1.34
N PRO A 250 -22.70 -2.78 1.61
CA PRO A 250 -23.71 -3.11 2.61
C PRO A 250 -23.45 -2.57 4.03
N ALA A 251 -22.21 -2.17 4.33
CA ALA A 251 -21.82 -1.58 5.61
C ALA A 251 -22.09 -0.06 5.71
N LEU A 252 -22.61 0.59 4.66
CA LEU A 252 -22.93 2.01 4.64
C LEU A 252 -23.83 2.39 5.84
N GLY A 253 -23.35 3.27 6.71
CA GLY A 253 -24.07 3.67 7.94
C GLY A 253 -24.16 2.60 9.03
N HIS A 254 -23.58 1.41 8.84
CA HIS A 254 -23.68 0.27 9.77
C HIS A 254 -22.32 -0.11 10.39
N PRO A 255 -21.94 0.48 11.54
CA PRO A 255 -20.58 0.36 12.09
C PRO A 255 -20.18 -1.06 12.51
N LEU A 256 -21.13 -1.87 12.98
CA LEU A 256 -20.86 -3.27 13.34
C LEU A 256 -20.66 -4.17 12.11
N VAL A 257 -21.38 -3.88 11.02
CA VAL A 257 -21.20 -4.59 9.74
C VAL A 257 -19.83 -4.23 9.14
N ALA A 258 -19.44 -2.95 9.18
CA ALA A 258 -18.09 -2.53 8.78
C ALA A 258 -16.99 -3.22 9.59
N ALA A 259 -17.15 -3.32 10.92
CA ALA A 259 -16.21 -4.03 11.78
C ALA A 259 -16.14 -5.53 11.45
N GLY A 260 -17.30 -6.15 11.17
CA GLY A 260 -17.39 -7.54 10.70
C GLY A 260 -16.67 -7.76 9.37
N GLN A 261 -16.78 -6.84 8.42
CA GLN A 261 -16.05 -6.89 7.15
C GLN A 261 -14.53 -6.77 7.35
N VAL A 262 -14.07 -5.88 8.23
CA VAL A 262 -12.64 -5.76 8.55
C VAL A 262 -12.10 -7.06 9.17
N LEU A 263 -12.82 -7.63 10.14
CA LEU A 263 -12.42 -8.89 10.78
C LEU A 263 -12.46 -10.06 9.79
N GLY A 264 -13.52 -10.17 8.98
CA GLY A 264 -13.65 -11.19 7.94
C GLY A 264 -12.56 -11.08 6.88
N GLY A 265 -12.20 -9.86 6.49
CA GLY A 265 -11.08 -9.61 5.58
C GLY A 265 -9.74 -10.00 6.20
N ALA A 266 -9.51 -9.69 7.48
CA ALA A 266 -8.31 -10.10 8.20
C ALA A 266 -8.19 -11.64 8.28
N ILE A 267 -9.29 -12.36 8.58
CA ILE A 267 -9.33 -13.83 8.58
C ILE A 267 -9.08 -14.38 7.17
N THR A 268 -9.63 -13.74 6.15
CA THR A 268 -9.43 -14.11 4.75
C THR A 268 -7.97 -14.03 4.34
N ILE A 269 -7.25 -12.98 4.78
CA ILE A 269 -5.84 -12.76 4.40
C ILE A 269 -4.87 -13.53 5.29
N ALA A 270 -5.04 -13.47 6.62
CA ALA A 270 -4.10 -14.00 7.61
C ALA A 270 -4.39 -15.45 8.02
N GLY A 271 -5.63 -15.91 7.86
CA GLY A 271 -6.12 -17.19 8.39
C GLY A 271 -6.61 -17.05 9.84
N ALA A 272 -7.68 -17.80 10.16
CA ALA A 272 -8.30 -17.76 11.49
C ALA A 272 -7.33 -18.07 12.66
N PRO A 273 -6.39 -19.03 12.56
CA PRO A 273 -5.45 -19.30 13.65
C PRO A 273 -4.60 -18.08 14.03
N LEU A 274 -4.10 -17.35 13.03
CA LEU A 274 -3.26 -16.17 13.26
C LEU A 274 -4.07 -15.01 13.84
N VAL A 275 -5.26 -14.76 13.32
CA VAL A 275 -6.14 -13.69 13.84
C VAL A 275 -6.54 -13.97 15.29
N ALA A 276 -6.99 -15.19 15.59
CA ALA A 276 -7.39 -15.56 16.95
C ALA A 276 -6.23 -15.46 17.94
N ALA A 277 -5.06 -16.01 17.58
CA ALA A 277 -3.87 -15.90 18.41
C ALA A 277 -3.41 -14.45 18.57
N GLY A 278 -3.51 -13.64 17.53
CA GLY A 278 -3.14 -12.23 17.52
C GLY A 278 -4.01 -11.40 18.44
N LEU A 279 -5.34 -11.54 18.37
CA LEU A 279 -6.29 -10.85 19.25
C LEU A 279 -6.08 -11.24 20.71
N ALA A 280 -5.96 -12.52 21.02
CA ALA A 280 -5.68 -12.98 22.38
C ALA A 280 -4.34 -12.44 22.92
N SER A 281 -3.31 -12.42 22.06
CA SER A 281 -1.99 -11.88 22.41
C SER A 281 -2.01 -10.37 22.62
N ALA A 282 -2.78 -9.62 21.82
CA ALA A 282 -2.95 -8.19 21.98
C ALA A 282 -3.56 -7.85 23.35
N VAL A 283 -4.61 -8.57 23.76
CA VAL A 283 -5.22 -8.43 25.10
C VAL A 283 -4.23 -8.77 26.20
N ALA A 284 -3.52 -9.90 26.09
CA ALA A 284 -2.52 -10.31 27.08
C ALA A 284 -1.38 -9.29 27.24
N ILE A 285 -0.88 -8.74 26.12
CA ILE A 285 0.16 -7.70 26.12
C ILE A 285 -0.36 -6.41 26.75
N ALA A 286 -1.59 -5.98 26.43
CA ALA A 286 -2.20 -4.80 27.03
C ALA A 286 -2.29 -4.95 28.55
N ILE A 287 -2.85 -6.08 29.03
CA ILE A 287 -2.96 -6.38 30.47
C ILE A 287 -1.58 -6.37 31.12
N LEU A 288 -0.59 -7.05 30.54
CA LEU A 288 0.76 -7.10 31.09
C LEU A 288 1.43 -5.72 31.17
N ALA A 289 1.33 -4.92 30.11
CA ALA A 289 1.97 -3.62 30.02
C ALA A 289 1.29 -2.58 30.94
N ILE A 290 -0.03 -2.69 31.13
CA ILE A 290 -0.80 -1.89 32.10
C ILE A 290 -0.51 -2.36 33.53
N ALA A 291 -0.39 -3.66 33.79
CA ALA A 291 -0.13 -4.17 35.12
C ALA A 291 1.30 -3.86 35.60
N ARG A 292 2.28 -3.85 34.69
CA ARG A 292 3.71 -3.72 35.04
C ARG A 292 4.38 -2.50 34.40
N PRO A 293 4.74 -1.45 35.17
CA PRO A 293 5.35 -0.23 34.63
C PRO A 293 6.62 -0.48 33.81
N ALA A 294 7.45 -1.44 34.24
CA ALA A 294 8.67 -1.83 33.52
C ALA A 294 8.40 -2.41 32.12
N ARG A 295 7.17 -2.87 31.85
CA ARG A 295 6.72 -3.45 30.57
C ARG A 295 5.90 -2.47 29.73
N ALA A 296 5.75 -1.22 30.17
CA ALA A 296 4.86 -0.26 29.53
C ALA A 296 5.17 0.00 28.03
N SER A 297 6.43 -0.10 27.59
CA SER A 297 6.79 0.05 26.18
C SER A 297 6.24 -1.05 25.27
N MET A 298 5.81 -2.19 25.82
CA MET A 298 5.13 -3.23 25.04
C MET A 298 3.77 -2.77 24.48
N LEU A 299 3.17 -1.69 25.04
CA LEU A 299 1.97 -1.08 24.47
C LEU A 299 2.17 -0.68 23.00
N LEU A 300 3.37 -0.23 22.62
CA LEU A 300 3.68 0.19 21.24
C LEU A 300 3.51 -0.94 20.22
N LEU A 301 3.60 -2.21 20.64
CA LEU A 301 3.38 -3.37 19.76
C LEU A 301 1.93 -3.49 19.29
N LEU A 302 0.99 -2.85 19.99
CA LEU A 302 -0.44 -2.85 19.66
C LEU A 302 -0.79 -1.81 18.59
N ALA A 303 0.08 -0.81 18.36
CA ALA A 303 -0.23 0.30 17.47
C ALA A 303 -0.58 -0.10 16.02
N PRO A 304 0.07 -1.10 15.38
CA PRO A 304 -0.30 -1.54 14.04
C PRO A 304 -1.72 -2.10 13.90
N VAL A 305 -2.41 -2.41 15.01
CA VAL A 305 -3.83 -2.81 14.98
C VAL A 305 -4.72 -1.64 14.56
N ALA A 306 -4.32 -0.39 14.87
CA ALA A 306 -5.07 0.81 14.52
C ALA A 306 -5.20 1.04 13.00
N ALA A 307 -4.42 0.33 12.17
CA ALA A 307 -4.62 0.32 10.72
C ALA A 307 -6.04 -0.08 10.31
N ALA A 308 -6.77 -0.82 11.16
CA ALA A 308 -8.16 -1.23 10.96
C ALA A 308 -9.14 -0.05 10.88
N ALA A 309 -8.77 1.10 11.46
CA ALA A 309 -9.65 2.27 11.53
C ALA A 309 -9.98 2.82 10.13
N LEU A 310 -9.02 2.76 9.19
CA LEU A 310 -9.23 3.28 7.84
C LEU A 310 -10.23 2.43 7.03
N PRO A 311 -10.05 1.10 6.84
CA PRO A 311 -11.05 0.30 6.13
C PRO A 311 -12.39 0.28 6.85
N TRP A 312 -12.41 0.30 8.19
CA TRP A 312 -13.65 0.42 8.95
C TRP A 312 -14.41 1.71 8.57
N TYR A 313 -13.73 2.85 8.58
CA TYR A 313 -14.33 4.12 8.18
C TYR A 313 -14.74 4.12 6.70
N ALA A 314 -13.89 3.60 5.81
CA ALA A 314 -14.20 3.53 4.37
C ALA A 314 -15.48 2.72 4.10
N PHE A 315 -15.62 1.55 4.72
CA PHE A 315 -16.81 0.70 4.57
C PHE A 315 -18.05 1.35 5.18
N LEU A 316 -17.89 2.05 6.31
CA LEU A 316 -18.96 2.84 6.92
C LEU A 316 -19.45 3.97 6.00
N GLN A 317 -18.58 4.53 5.16
CA GLN A 317 -18.90 5.53 4.14
C GLN A 317 -19.36 4.91 2.80
N GLY A 318 -19.56 3.59 2.72
CA GLY A 318 -20.06 2.93 1.51
C GLY A 318 -18.98 2.51 0.51
N HIS A 319 -17.69 2.64 0.83
CA HIS A 319 -16.61 2.28 -0.08
C HIS A 319 -16.66 0.78 -0.43
N PRO A 320 -16.51 0.39 -1.72
CA PRO A 320 -16.49 -1.00 -2.14
C PRO A 320 -15.52 -1.86 -1.33
N TYR A 321 -15.95 -3.08 -0.99
CA TYR A 321 -15.10 -3.98 -0.21
C TYR A 321 -13.84 -4.37 -1.00
N ARG A 322 -12.67 -4.13 -0.39
CA ARG A 322 -11.36 -4.52 -0.92
C ARG A 322 -10.61 -5.30 0.16
N VAL A 323 -10.37 -6.59 -0.06
CA VAL A 323 -9.72 -7.45 0.95
C VAL A 323 -8.28 -7.00 1.22
N ARG A 324 -7.64 -6.36 0.23
CA ARG A 324 -6.29 -5.80 0.32
C ARG A 324 -6.09 -4.84 1.50
N TYR A 325 -7.10 -4.08 1.90
CA TYR A 325 -6.97 -3.13 3.02
C TYR A 325 -6.64 -3.81 4.36
N MET A 326 -6.83 -5.13 4.45
CA MET A 326 -6.61 -5.92 5.66
C MET A 326 -5.22 -6.57 5.69
N VAL A 327 -4.39 -6.41 4.66
CA VAL A 327 -3.04 -7.02 4.58
C VAL A 327 -2.12 -6.61 5.73
N VAL A 328 -2.20 -5.36 6.19
CA VAL A 328 -1.39 -4.88 7.32
C VAL A 328 -1.60 -5.74 8.56
N HIS A 329 -2.77 -6.33 8.73
CA HIS A 329 -3.09 -7.14 9.89
C HIS A 329 -2.38 -8.49 9.93
N VAL A 330 -1.82 -9.00 8.83
CA VAL A 330 -0.89 -10.14 8.89
C VAL A 330 0.31 -9.78 9.76
N ALA A 331 0.93 -8.62 9.48
CA ALA A 331 2.07 -8.13 10.24
C ALA A 331 1.69 -7.75 11.68
N SER A 332 0.55 -7.08 11.88
CA SER A 332 0.08 -6.69 13.22
C SER A 332 -0.17 -7.91 14.10
N MET A 333 -0.86 -8.94 13.59
CA MET A 333 -1.14 -10.17 14.36
C MET A 333 0.13 -10.99 14.59
N ALA A 334 1.01 -11.11 13.59
CA ALA A 334 2.31 -11.78 13.76
C ALA A 334 3.19 -11.09 14.82
N LEU A 335 3.20 -9.75 14.87
CA LEU A 335 3.95 -8.97 15.86
C LEU A 335 3.50 -9.28 17.30
N VAL A 336 2.20 -9.18 17.57
CA VAL A 336 1.67 -9.40 18.93
C VAL A 336 1.73 -10.88 19.32
N SER A 337 1.44 -11.81 18.41
CA SER A 337 1.58 -13.25 18.68
C SER A 337 3.02 -13.65 18.95
N GLY A 338 3.97 -13.17 18.14
CA GLY A 338 5.40 -13.43 18.36
C GLY A 338 5.89 -12.86 19.68
N ALA A 339 5.47 -11.66 20.04
CA ALA A 339 5.78 -11.07 21.34
C ALA A 339 5.21 -11.89 22.50
N ALA A 340 3.95 -12.33 22.44
CA ALA A 340 3.35 -13.18 23.48
C ALA A 340 4.06 -14.54 23.60
N ILE A 341 4.39 -15.18 22.48
CA ILE A 341 5.17 -16.43 22.45
C ILE A 341 6.54 -16.22 23.11
N GLY A 342 7.20 -15.09 22.84
CA GLY A 342 8.49 -14.74 23.46
C GLY A 342 8.41 -14.41 24.96
N LEU A 343 7.22 -14.28 25.54
CA LEU A 343 7.06 -14.16 27.00
C LEU A 343 7.00 -15.53 27.70
N LEU A 344 6.82 -16.62 26.94
CA LEU A 344 6.75 -17.98 27.48
C LEU A 344 8.14 -18.55 27.80
N ARG A 345 8.18 -19.61 28.59
CA ARG A 345 9.41 -20.40 28.82
C ARG A 345 9.84 -21.07 27.51
N LEU A 346 11.15 -21.23 27.29
CA LEU A 346 11.72 -21.67 26.00
C LEU A 346 11.00 -22.88 25.36
N ARG A 347 10.73 -23.96 26.11
CA ARG A 347 10.04 -25.15 25.58
C ARG A 347 8.60 -24.85 25.13
N LEU A 348 7.85 -24.11 25.95
CA LEU A 348 6.48 -23.68 25.62
C LEU A 348 6.48 -22.69 24.46
N ALA A 349 7.43 -21.75 24.45
CA ALA A 349 7.60 -20.79 23.37
C ALA A 349 7.89 -21.48 22.02
N ALA A 350 8.71 -22.53 22.02
CA ALA A 350 8.99 -23.32 20.81
C ALA A 350 7.75 -24.12 20.36
N ALA A 351 7.04 -24.77 21.28
CA ALA A 351 5.82 -25.52 20.97
C ALA A 351 4.70 -24.60 20.44
N SER A 352 4.41 -23.49 21.12
CA SER A 352 3.42 -22.51 20.68
C SER A 352 3.79 -21.87 19.33
N ALA A 353 5.08 -21.58 19.10
CA ALA A 353 5.57 -21.13 17.79
C ALA A 353 5.28 -22.16 16.70
N ALA A 354 5.63 -23.43 16.91
CA ALA A 354 5.41 -24.49 15.94
C ALA A 354 3.92 -24.70 15.66
N ILE A 355 3.09 -24.78 16.69
CA ILE A 355 1.63 -24.96 16.56
C ILE A 355 1.01 -23.80 15.76
N LEU A 356 1.35 -22.56 16.09
CA LEU A 356 0.79 -21.40 15.40
C LEU A 356 1.25 -21.35 13.94
N VAL A 357 2.55 -21.51 13.68
CA VAL A 357 3.10 -21.49 12.31
C VAL A 357 2.49 -22.61 11.47
N LEU A 358 2.48 -23.86 11.96
CA LEU A 358 1.93 -25.00 11.22
C LEU A 358 0.42 -24.86 11.02
N GLY A 359 -0.32 -24.43 12.03
CA GLY A 359 -1.77 -24.20 11.92
C GLY A 359 -2.11 -23.10 10.92
N THR A 360 -1.36 -21.99 10.92
CA THR A 360 -1.55 -20.92 9.93
C THR A 360 -1.17 -21.37 8.52
N VAL A 361 -0.03 -22.05 8.35
CA VAL A 361 0.41 -22.54 7.04
C VAL A 361 -0.54 -23.61 6.49
N ALA A 362 -1.13 -24.46 7.33
CA ALA A 362 -2.12 -25.43 6.90
C ALA A 362 -3.39 -24.77 6.33
N VAL A 363 -3.82 -23.65 6.91
CA VAL A 363 -5.00 -22.89 6.45
C VAL A 363 -4.67 -21.93 5.30
N ARG A 364 -3.44 -21.41 5.28
CA ARG A 364 -2.93 -20.44 4.30
C ARG A 364 -1.55 -20.88 3.81
N PRO A 365 -1.49 -21.91 2.94
CA PRO A 365 -0.20 -22.40 2.45
C PRO A 365 0.51 -21.31 1.63
N PRO A 366 1.85 -21.22 1.73
CA PRO A 366 2.61 -20.30 0.89
C PRO A 366 2.38 -20.62 -0.59
N LEU A 367 2.39 -19.58 -1.43
CA LEU A 367 2.18 -19.68 -2.88
C LEU A 367 0.82 -20.27 -3.32
N ASP A 368 -0.19 -20.29 -2.44
CA ASP A 368 -1.56 -20.66 -2.78
C ASP A 368 -2.07 -19.84 -3.99
N PRO A 369 -2.36 -20.47 -5.14
CA PRO A 369 -2.83 -19.77 -6.34
C PRO A 369 -4.23 -19.17 -6.16
N THR A 370 -4.95 -19.60 -5.13
CA THR A 370 -6.28 -19.09 -4.78
C THR A 370 -6.25 -18.09 -3.63
N ALA A 371 -5.06 -17.68 -3.17
CA ALA A 371 -4.94 -16.63 -2.16
C ALA A 371 -5.71 -15.36 -2.59
N ALA A 372 -6.33 -14.69 -1.63
CA ALA A 372 -7.28 -13.62 -1.93
C ALA A 372 -6.65 -12.49 -2.76
N MET A 373 -5.40 -12.13 -2.48
CA MET A 373 -4.66 -11.14 -3.28
C MET A 373 -4.30 -11.62 -4.68
N VAL A 374 -4.02 -12.92 -4.85
CA VAL A 374 -3.76 -13.51 -6.16
C VAL A 374 -5.03 -13.55 -7.00
N ARG A 375 -6.19 -13.79 -6.38
CA ARG A 375 -7.49 -13.72 -7.08
C ARG A 375 -7.87 -12.29 -7.44
N GLU A 376 -7.76 -11.35 -6.49
CA GLU A 376 -8.06 -9.92 -6.70
C GLU A 376 -7.20 -9.35 -7.85
N ALA A 377 -5.91 -9.66 -7.88
CA ALA A 377 -5.02 -9.20 -8.93
C ALA A 377 -5.35 -9.72 -10.33
N GLN A 378 -6.16 -10.77 -10.46
CA GLN A 378 -6.52 -11.35 -11.75
C GLN A 378 -7.85 -10.83 -12.31
N TRP A 379 -8.58 -9.99 -11.57
CA TRP A 379 -9.88 -9.46 -12.00
C TRP A 379 -9.84 -8.77 -13.38
N ASP A 380 -8.74 -8.08 -13.70
CA ASP A 380 -8.60 -7.36 -14.97
C ASP A 380 -8.03 -8.22 -16.12
N ARG A 381 -7.58 -9.46 -15.88
CA ARG A 381 -6.97 -10.31 -16.94
C ARG A 381 -7.89 -10.53 -18.16
N PRO A 382 -9.20 -10.82 -18.00
CA PRO A 382 -10.10 -10.97 -19.15
C PRO A 382 -10.22 -9.68 -19.96
N ASN A 383 -10.29 -8.52 -19.29
CA ASN A 383 -10.37 -7.23 -19.96
C ASN A 383 -9.06 -6.90 -20.68
N ALA A 384 -7.91 -7.11 -20.03
CA ALA A 384 -6.58 -6.95 -20.65
C ALA A 384 -6.43 -7.80 -21.91
N ALA A 385 -6.92 -9.05 -21.89
CA ALA A 385 -6.90 -9.91 -23.07
C ALA A 385 -7.74 -9.33 -24.21
N ALA A 386 -8.94 -8.81 -23.92
CA ALA A 386 -9.82 -8.20 -24.90
C ALA A 386 -9.30 -6.84 -25.42
N ARG A 387 -8.63 -6.03 -24.58
CA ARG A 387 -8.00 -4.77 -24.98
C ARG A 387 -6.88 -4.95 -26.00
N ARG A 388 -6.33 -6.16 -26.17
CA ARG A 388 -5.33 -6.43 -27.23
C ARG A 388 -5.84 -6.13 -28.64
N ALA A 389 -7.15 -6.26 -28.90
CA ALA A 389 -7.73 -5.86 -30.18
C ALA A 389 -7.62 -4.34 -30.41
N VAL A 390 -7.86 -3.54 -29.36
CA VAL A 390 -7.68 -2.08 -29.40
C VAL A 390 -6.21 -1.73 -29.59
N THR A 391 -5.30 -2.40 -28.85
CA THR A 391 -3.85 -2.20 -28.98
C THR A 391 -3.34 -2.52 -30.39
N ALA A 392 -3.81 -3.62 -30.98
CA ALA A 392 -3.42 -4.02 -32.33
C ALA A 392 -3.85 -2.98 -33.37
N TYR A 393 -5.10 -2.53 -33.32
CA TYR A 393 -5.62 -1.50 -34.21
C TYR A 393 -4.83 -0.20 -34.08
N LEU A 394 -4.63 0.25 -32.84
CA LEU A 394 -3.90 1.49 -32.56
C LEU A 394 -2.46 1.37 -33.07
N ARG A 395 -1.75 0.28 -32.81
CA ARG A 395 -0.38 0.08 -33.29
C ARG A 395 -0.25 0.14 -34.82
N GLU A 396 -1.25 -0.36 -35.54
CA GLU A 396 -1.24 -0.38 -37.02
C GLU A 396 -1.54 0.98 -37.64
N HIS A 397 -2.37 1.81 -36.96
CA HIS A 397 -2.91 3.03 -37.54
C HIS A 397 -2.44 4.33 -36.87
N TRP A 398 -1.79 4.23 -35.71
CA TRP A 398 -1.33 5.39 -34.96
C TRP A 398 -0.24 6.13 -35.72
N ASP A 399 -0.41 7.44 -35.78
CA ASP A 399 0.38 8.38 -36.57
C ASP A 399 1.15 9.36 -35.69
N HIS A 400 1.46 8.94 -34.46
CA HIS A 400 2.18 9.71 -33.45
C HIS A 400 1.47 10.99 -32.98
N GLU A 401 0.20 11.17 -33.35
CA GLU A 401 -0.65 12.23 -32.81
C GLU A 401 -1.10 11.90 -31.38
N PRO A 402 -1.28 12.90 -30.50
CA PRO A 402 -1.66 12.68 -29.11
C PRO A 402 -2.97 11.89 -28.95
N ILE A 403 -2.99 11.04 -27.93
CA ILE A 403 -4.15 10.20 -27.58
C ILE A 403 -4.80 10.77 -26.31
N MET A 404 -6.04 11.23 -26.41
CA MET A 404 -6.79 11.66 -25.23
C MET A 404 -7.30 10.44 -24.46
N ALA A 405 -7.03 10.38 -23.16
CA ALA A 405 -7.54 9.32 -22.29
C ALA A 405 -7.58 9.76 -20.83
N SER A 406 -8.58 9.28 -20.07
CA SER A 406 -8.61 9.47 -18.61
C SER A 406 -7.56 8.59 -17.96
N MET A 407 -6.51 9.17 -17.37
CA MET A 407 -5.47 8.41 -16.69
C MET A 407 -6.00 7.80 -15.38
N GLY A 408 -7.00 8.43 -14.75
CA GLY A 408 -7.65 7.90 -13.55
C GLY A 408 -8.24 6.50 -13.79
N SER A 409 -8.86 6.29 -14.94
CA SER A 409 -9.46 5.00 -15.30
C SER A 409 -8.51 4.13 -16.12
N LEU A 410 -7.76 4.70 -17.06
CA LEU A 410 -6.97 3.96 -18.07
C LEU A 410 -5.46 3.97 -17.83
N GLY A 411 -4.96 4.48 -16.70
CA GLY A 411 -3.53 4.46 -16.41
C GLY A 411 -2.91 3.06 -16.49
N HIS A 412 -3.64 2.04 -16.01
CA HIS A 412 -3.22 0.65 -16.13
C HIS A 412 -3.09 0.19 -17.60
N TYR A 413 -3.97 0.67 -18.51
CA TYR A 413 -3.89 0.38 -19.94
C TYR A 413 -2.80 1.20 -20.65
N MET A 414 -2.56 2.44 -20.25
CA MET A 414 -1.42 3.25 -20.73
C MET A 414 -0.09 2.53 -20.45
N GLN A 415 0.03 1.86 -19.29
CA GLN A 415 1.20 1.02 -18.99
C GLN A 415 1.30 -0.17 -19.95
N GLU A 416 0.19 -0.86 -20.25
CA GLU A 416 0.18 -1.98 -21.21
C GLU A 416 0.59 -1.52 -22.62
N LEU A 417 0.12 -0.34 -23.05
CA LEU A 417 0.43 0.25 -24.35
C LEU A 417 1.92 0.58 -24.53
N SER A 418 2.67 0.70 -23.44
CA SER A 418 4.13 0.85 -23.52
C SER A 418 4.84 -0.33 -24.16
N HIS A 419 4.24 -1.53 -24.18
CA HIS A 419 4.76 -2.69 -24.91
C HIS A 419 4.56 -2.58 -26.44
N ALA A 420 3.73 -1.65 -26.89
CA ALA A 420 3.54 -1.27 -28.29
C ALA A 420 4.26 0.04 -28.64
N ASP A 421 5.23 0.45 -27.82
CA ASP A 421 6.02 1.67 -27.96
C ASP A 421 5.21 2.99 -27.89
N ILE A 422 4.00 2.94 -27.31
CA ILE A 422 3.20 4.12 -26.97
C ILE A 422 3.48 4.49 -25.52
N ARG A 423 4.14 5.63 -25.32
CA ARG A 423 4.69 6.11 -24.05
C ARG A 423 3.69 6.99 -23.31
N ILE A 424 4.00 7.30 -22.05
CA ILE A 424 3.11 8.17 -21.26
C ILE A 424 3.07 9.59 -21.83
N GLY A 425 4.19 10.07 -22.41
CA GLY A 425 4.26 11.33 -23.14
C GLY A 425 3.37 11.42 -24.38
N ASP A 426 2.78 10.33 -24.86
CA ASP A 426 1.88 10.34 -26.02
C ASP A 426 0.41 10.60 -25.63
N PHE A 427 0.10 10.63 -24.32
CA PHE A 427 -1.26 10.80 -23.82
C PHE A 427 -1.54 12.23 -23.35
N LEU A 428 -2.71 12.72 -23.74
CA LEU A 428 -3.35 13.90 -23.17
C LEU A 428 -4.35 13.43 -22.09
N HIS A 429 -4.09 13.76 -20.84
CA HIS A 429 -4.81 13.29 -19.65
C HIS A 429 -4.93 14.38 -18.56
N GLU A 430 -5.64 14.11 -17.48
CA GLU A 430 -5.97 15.09 -16.41
C GLU A 430 -4.75 15.74 -15.77
N GLY A 431 -3.62 15.03 -15.76
CA GLY A 431 -2.34 15.51 -15.24
C GLY A 431 -1.67 16.57 -16.13
N ASN A 432 -2.16 16.81 -17.35
CA ASN A 432 -1.66 17.88 -18.21
C ASN A 432 -2.24 19.27 -17.90
N GLY A 433 -3.05 19.39 -16.85
CA GLY A 433 -3.50 20.66 -16.30
C GLY A 433 -4.30 21.48 -17.31
N ASP A 434 -3.78 22.64 -17.70
CA ASP A 434 -4.51 23.57 -18.57
C ASP A 434 -4.67 23.04 -20.00
N LEU A 435 -3.75 22.19 -20.48
CA LEU A 435 -3.89 21.51 -21.76
C LEU A 435 -5.11 20.57 -21.76
N TRP A 436 -5.32 19.83 -20.67
CA TRP A 436 -6.50 18.99 -20.48
C TRP A 436 -7.79 19.82 -20.46
N LYS A 437 -7.81 20.90 -19.66
CA LYS A 437 -8.98 21.78 -19.55
C LYS A 437 -9.33 22.45 -20.88
N ALA A 438 -8.35 22.79 -21.71
CA ALA A 438 -8.56 23.36 -23.04
C ALA A 438 -9.07 22.31 -24.04
N ALA A 439 -8.57 21.08 -23.97
CA ALA A 439 -8.97 19.99 -24.86
C ALA A 439 -10.36 19.42 -24.56
N LEU A 440 -10.74 19.35 -23.29
CA LEU A 440 -11.97 18.67 -22.84
C LEU A 440 -13.27 19.19 -23.52
N PRO A 441 -13.47 20.50 -23.75
CA PRO A 441 -14.67 20.98 -24.45
C PRO A 441 -14.65 20.77 -25.97
N ARG A 442 -13.46 20.67 -26.60
CA ARG A 442 -13.30 20.58 -28.06
C ARG A 442 -12.16 19.63 -28.45
N PRO A 443 -12.28 18.32 -28.16
CA PRO A 443 -11.17 17.37 -28.31
C PRO A 443 -10.66 17.27 -29.74
N ALA A 444 -11.54 17.43 -30.75
CA ALA A 444 -11.17 17.38 -32.16
C ALA A 444 -10.11 18.42 -32.57
N ALA A 445 -9.96 19.52 -31.83
CA ALA A 445 -8.94 20.53 -32.09
C ALA A 445 -7.56 20.20 -31.50
N HIS A 446 -7.49 19.22 -30.60
CA HIS A 446 -6.29 18.94 -29.80
C HIS A 446 -5.73 17.53 -29.99
N VAL A 447 -6.58 16.56 -30.32
CA VAL A 447 -6.17 15.16 -30.46
C VAL A 447 -6.76 14.52 -31.71
N ARG A 448 -6.07 13.51 -32.23
CA ARG A 448 -6.57 12.66 -33.31
C ARG A 448 -7.17 11.35 -32.81
N TRP A 449 -6.76 10.90 -31.63
CA TRP A 449 -7.16 9.64 -31.04
C TRP A 449 -7.77 9.87 -29.66
N MET A 450 -8.74 9.04 -29.29
CA MET A 450 -9.33 9.04 -27.96
C MET A 450 -9.62 7.62 -27.49
N LEU A 451 -9.20 7.29 -26.27
CA LEU A 451 -9.55 6.06 -25.57
C LEU A 451 -10.54 6.41 -24.45
N ILE A 452 -11.66 5.69 -24.42
CA ILE A 452 -12.72 5.88 -23.43
C ILE A 452 -13.00 4.56 -22.73
N GLU A 453 -12.94 4.54 -21.39
CA GLU A 453 -13.46 3.41 -20.59
C GLU A 453 -14.98 3.55 -20.47
N GLU A 454 -15.74 2.62 -21.03
CA GLU A 454 -17.20 2.69 -21.10
C GLU A 454 -17.91 1.81 -20.05
N LYS A 455 -17.20 0.90 -19.37
CA LYS A 455 -17.81 -0.16 -18.57
C LYS A 455 -17.55 -0.04 -17.07
N ALA A 456 -16.29 0.10 -16.65
CA ALA A 456 -15.93 0.11 -15.23
C ALA A 456 -16.60 1.27 -14.50
N GLU A 457 -17.30 1.00 -13.39
CA GLU A 457 -18.05 2.00 -12.60
C GLU A 457 -19.05 2.85 -13.41
N GLY A 458 -19.58 2.31 -14.53
CA GLY A 458 -20.47 3.05 -15.44
C GLY A 458 -19.75 3.89 -16.51
N GLY A 459 -18.43 3.72 -16.63
CA GLY A 459 -17.55 4.42 -17.56
C GLY A 459 -16.86 5.62 -16.93
N ASP A 460 -15.75 6.04 -17.53
CA ASP A 460 -14.95 7.16 -17.06
C ASP A 460 -15.60 8.54 -17.34
N MET A 461 -14.89 9.61 -16.99
CA MET A 461 -15.37 10.97 -17.20
C MET A 461 -15.57 11.32 -18.69
N LEU A 462 -14.83 10.69 -19.61
CA LEU A 462 -14.99 10.89 -21.05
C LEU A 462 -16.23 10.16 -21.55
N ALA A 463 -16.53 8.97 -21.03
CA ALA A 463 -17.79 8.27 -21.29
C ALA A 463 -19.00 9.08 -20.78
N ALA A 464 -18.91 9.63 -19.57
CA ALA A 464 -19.94 10.51 -19.02
C ALA A 464 -20.16 11.76 -19.90
N ARG A 465 -19.07 12.36 -20.41
CA ARG A 465 -19.16 13.51 -21.32
C ARG A 465 -19.76 13.13 -22.66
N ALA A 466 -19.33 12.02 -23.26
CA ALA A 466 -19.87 11.51 -24.52
C ALA A 466 -21.38 11.22 -24.45
N ARG A 467 -21.88 10.79 -23.28
CA ARG A 467 -23.32 10.58 -23.05
C ARG A 467 -24.11 11.88 -22.88
N THR A 468 -23.51 12.91 -22.29
CA THR A 468 -24.21 14.15 -21.93
C THR A 468 -24.07 15.26 -22.97
N ASP A 469 -23.03 15.20 -23.81
CA ASP A 469 -22.73 16.19 -24.83
C ASP A 469 -22.54 15.50 -26.19
N PRO A 470 -23.58 15.48 -27.06
CA PRO A 470 -23.51 14.89 -28.39
C PRO A 470 -22.46 15.54 -29.30
N ALA A 471 -22.01 16.76 -29.01
CA ALA A 471 -20.97 17.42 -29.78
C ALA A 471 -19.55 16.95 -29.41
N PHE A 472 -19.37 16.32 -28.24
CA PHE A 472 -18.06 15.92 -27.73
C PHE A 472 -17.31 14.96 -28.67
N LEU A 473 -18.02 13.97 -29.24
CA LEU A 473 -17.46 13.01 -30.20
C LEU A 473 -17.67 13.42 -31.67
N ARG A 474 -18.11 14.66 -31.94
CA ARG A 474 -18.31 15.13 -33.31
C ARG A 474 -16.99 15.09 -34.08
N GLY A 475 -17.02 14.48 -35.25
CA GLY A 475 -15.83 14.29 -36.08
C GLY A 475 -14.95 13.12 -35.63
N PHE A 476 -15.37 12.31 -34.66
CA PHE A 476 -14.69 11.05 -34.31
C PHE A 476 -15.54 9.85 -34.72
N SER A 477 -14.89 8.83 -35.28
CA SER A 477 -15.48 7.51 -35.50
C SER A 477 -14.90 6.50 -34.53
N ARG A 478 -15.76 5.65 -33.96
CA ARG A 478 -15.32 4.47 -33.20
C ARG A 478 -14.73 3.45 -34.16
N VAL A 479 -13.49 3.04 -33.92
CA VAL A 479 -12.71 2.18 -34.85
C VAL A 479 -12.32 0.83 -34.24
N ALA A 480 -12.23 0.74 -32.92
CA ALA A 480 -11.99 -0.52 -32.21
C ALA A 480 -12.63 -0.49 -30.82
N ALA A 481 -12.89 -1.66 -30.25
CA ALA A 481 -13.32 -1.79 -28.87
C ALA A 481 -12.93 -3.15 -28.28
N GLY A 482 -12.70 -3.20 -26.97
CA GLY A 482 -12.38 -4.43 -26.26
C GLY A 482 -12.10 -4.17 -24.78
N GLY A 483 -12.53 -5.09 -23.92
CA GLY A 483 -12.18 -5.06 -22.49
C GLY A 483 -12.65 -3.81 -21.74
N GLY A 484 -13.80 -3.26 -22.11
CA GLY A 484 -14.34 -2.02 -21.51
C GLY A 484 -13.91 -0.74 -22.25
N VAL A 485 -12.91 -0.81 -23.12
CA VAL A 485 -12.33 0.36 -23.79
C VAL A 485 -12.83 0.50 -25.21
N ALA A 486 -13.18 1.72 -25.60
CA ALA A 486 -13.48 2.12 -26.97
C ALA A 486 -12.41 3.07 -27.50
N LEU A 487 -11.95 2.81 -28.73
CA LEU A 487 -11.01 3.66 -29.45
C LEU A 487 -11.74 4.45 -30.52
N TYR A 488 -11.52 5.75 -30.51
CA TYR A 488 -12.05 6.71 -31.46
C TYR A 488 -10.92 7.36 -32.26
N ARG A 489 -11.16 7.57 -33.54
CA ARG A 489 -10.26 8.25 -34.48
C ARG A 489 -10.97 9.46 -35.08
N ARG A 490 -10.31 10.62 -35.11
CA ARG A 490 -10.81 11.80 -35.80
C ARG A 490 -10.87 11.55 -37.31
N GLN A 491 -12.03 11.82 -37.90
CA GLN A 491 -12.23 11.83 -39.34
C GLN A 491 -11.50 13.04 -39.93
N SER A 492 -10.87 12.85 -41.09
CA SER A 492 -10.11 13.88 -41.81
C SER A 492 -10.96 15.08 -42.17
#